data_AF-A0A2P5EET5-F1
#
_entry.id   AF-A0A2P5EET5-F1
#
_cell.length_a   1.000
_cell.length_b   1.000
_cell.length_c   1.000
_cell.angle_alpha   90.00
_cell.angle_beta   90.00
_cell.angle_gamma   90.00
#
_symmetry.space_group_name_H-M   'P 1'
#
loop_
_entity.id
_entity.type
_entity.pdbx_description
1 polymer ?
#
loop_
_entity_poly.entity_id
_entity_poly.type
_entity_poly.pdbx_seq_one_letter_code
_entity_poly.pdbx_strand_id
1 'polypeptide(L)'
;MEEIETGMNNSLQIIDKEEEEEKVYLDDTLVAEADQAFVLEREPWVLDKSPLVLMKIEDYGIDDHQNFKFFSVWIQLFNISLCNMTALIVRFVSKKIGTCLEVESDNEGRCWGHFARSRIRYNLHKPLKRRIKVRPD
;
A
#
# COMPACT_ATOMS: atom_id res chain seq x y z
N MET A 1 -40.63 -14.55 18.09
CA MET A 1 -39.49 -15.19 17.41
C MET A 1 -39.21 -14.31 16.22
N GLU A 2 -38.38 -13.30 16.43
CA GLU A 2 -37.85 -12.45 15.36
C GLU A 2 -36.43 -12.92 15.08
N GLU A 3 -36.16 -13.21 13.81
CA GLU A 3 -34.85 -13.55 13.27
C GLU A 3 -33.92 -12.33 13.41
N ILE A 4 -32.73 -12.55 13.96
CA ILE A 4 -31.68 -11.54 14.03
C ILE A 4 -30.82 -11.73 12.78
N GLU A 5 -30.99 -10.85 11.81
CA GLU A 5 -30.10 -10.71 10.66
C GLU A 5 -28.74 -10.17 11.13
N THR A 6 -27.73 -11.03 11.16
CA THR A 6 -26.33 -10.66 11.42
C THR A 6 -25.75 -10.01 10.15
N GLY A 7 -25.98 -8.70 10.00
CA GLY A 7 -25.28 -7.88 9.02
C GLY A 7 -23.80 -7.75 9.40
N MET A 8 -22.92 -8.30 8.56
CA MET A 8 -21.47 -8.18 8.71
C MET A 8 -21.00 -6.82 8.20
N ASN A 9 -20.45 -6.05 9.13
CA ASN A 9 -20.06 -4.66 8.98
C ASN A 9 -18.53 -4.57 8.73
N ASN A 10 -18.06 -4.29 7.51
CA ASN A 10 -16.70 -4.17 7.00
C ASN A 10 -16.08 -2.74 7.02
N SER A 11 -15.43 -2.33 8.11
CA SER A 11 -14.80 -0.99 8.26
C SER A 11 -13.36 -0.87 7.70
N LEU A 12 -12.99 0.30 7.15
CA LEU A 12 -11.62 0.65 6.76
C LEU A 12 -10.83 1.33 7.91
N GLN A 13 -9.57 0.93 8.11
CA GLN A 13 -8.64 1.51 9.12
C GLN A 13 -7.94 2.78 8.62
N ILE A 14 -7.21 3.50 9.47
CA ILE A 14 -6.50 4.78 9.25
C ILE A 14 -5.33 4.78 10.27
N ILE A 15 -4.04 4.82 9.86
CA ILE A 15 -2.88 4.94 10.81
C ILE A 15 -1.95 6.08 10.46
N ASP A 16 -1.82 7.13 11.25
CA ASP A 16 -0.76 8.15 11.11
C ASP A 16 0.35 7.99 12.16
N LYS A 17 1.62 8.17 11.75
CA LYS A 17 2.78 8.12 12.65
C LYS A 17 3.05 9.46 13.35
N GLU A 18 2.63 9.60 14.60
CA GLU A 18 3.50 9.98 15.73
C GLU A 18 2.75 9.88 17.08
N GLU A 19 3.30 9.07 17.98
CA GLU A 19 3.13 9.00 19.44
C GLU A 19 1.88 8.45 20.17
N GLU A 20 0.70 8.30 19.59
CA GLU A 20 -0.35 7.45 20.19
C GLU A 20 -1.06 6.63 19.11
N GLU A 21 -1.17 5.30 19.30
CA GLU A 21 -1.97 4.43 18.44
C GLU A 21 -3.46 4.75 18.65
N GLU A 22 -3.94 5.85 18.06
CA GLU A 22 -5.36 6.17 18.07
C GLU A 22 -6.05 5.34 16.99
N LYS A 23 -6.66 4.23 17.42
CA LYS A 23 -7.45 3.37 16.55
C LYS A 23 -8.82 4.00 16.34
N VAL A 24 -9.05 4.52 15.14
CA VAL A 24 -10.38 5.02 14.73
C VAL A 24 -11.08 3.94 13.91
N TYR A 25 -12.30 3.58 14.34
CA TYR A 25 -13.16 2.63 13.64
C TYR A 25 -14.18 3.40 12.82
N LEU A 26 -14.21 3.18 11.50
CA LEU A 26 -15.21 3.76 10.60
C LEU A 26 -16.34 2.77 10.38
N ASP A 27 -17.56 3.07 10.85
CA ASP A 27 -18.72 2.22 10.60
C ASP A 27 -19.03 2.13 9.09
N ASP A 28 -19.05 0.91 8.58
CA ASP A 28 -19.22 0.61 7.16
C ASP A 28 -20.69 0.59 6.74
N THR A 29 -21.63 0.54 7.70
CA THR A 29 -23.07 0.71 7.40
C THR A 29 -23.38 2.09 6.82
N LEU A 30 -22.42 3.01 6.88
CA LEU A 30 -22.53 4.38 6.36
C LEU A 30 -21.86 4.57 4.99
N VAL A 31 -21.14 3.57 4.45
CA VAL A 31 -20.30 3.73 3.23
C VAL A 31 -20.51 2.56 2.26
N ALA A 32 -20.91 2.87 1.02
CA ALA A 32 -21.11 1.86 -0.02
C ALA A 32 -19.81 1.06 -0.28
N GLU A 33 -19.93 -0.24 -0.55
CA GLU A 33 -18.77 -1.12 -0.76
C GLU A 33 -17.83 -0.64 -1.88
N ALA A 34 -18.39 -0.07 -2.95
CA ALA A 34 -17.61 0.52 -4.03
C ALA A 34 -16.75 1.71 -3.56
N ASP A 35 -17.28 2.53 -2.64
CA ASP A 35 -16.54 3.66 -2.07
C ASP A 35 -15.43 3.16 -1.15
N GLN A 36 -15.67 2.08 -0.40
CA GLN A 36 -14.63 1.45 0.42
C GLN A 36 -13.48 0.92 -0.44
N ALA A 37 -13.78 0.18 -1.51
CA ALA A 37 -12.77 -0.32 -2.44
C ALA A 37 -11.97 0.82 -3.07
N PHE A 38 -12.66 1.89 -3.50
CA PHE A 38 -12.03 3.07 -4.08
C PHE A 38 -11.08 3.76 -3.10
N VAL A 39 -11.47 3.86 -1.83
CA VAL A 39 -10.65 4.45 -0.78
C VAL A 39 -9.41 3.58 -0.49
N LEU A 40 -9.57 2.25 -0.40
CA LEU A 40 -8.45 1.32 -0.22
C LEU A 40 -7.48 1.27 -1.41
N GLU A 41 -7.96 1.36 -2.63
CA GLU A 41 -7.11 1.30 -3.83
C GLU A 41 -6.22 2.55 -4.00
N ARG A 42 -6.60 3.67 -3.37
CA ARG A 42 -5.93 4.96 -3.51
C ARG A 42 -4.89 5.29 -2.43
N GLU A 43 -4.53 4.31 -1.61
CA GLU A 43 -3.39 4.42 -0.70
C GLU A 43 -2.08 4.86 -1.38
N PRO A 44 -1.18 5.57 -0.67
CA PRO A 44 -1.27 5.94 0.75
C PRO A 44 -2.08 7.22 0.96
N TRP A 45 -2.82 7.27 2.07
CA TRP A 45 -3.46 8.49 2.52
C TRP A 45 -2.51 9.28 3.42
N VAL A 46 -2.76 10.58 3.57
CA VAL A 46 -1.99 11.43 4.47
C VAL A 46 -3.01 12.22 5.29
N LEU A 47 -2.95 12.08 6.60
CA LEU A 47 -3.67 12.92 7.54
C LEU A 47 -2.62 13.61 8.43
N ASP A 48 -2.81 14.88 8.73
CA ASP A 48 -1.87 15.75 9.45
C ASP A 48 -0.34 15.49 9.24
N LYS A 49 0.09 15.38 7.97
CA LYS A 49 1.50 15.11 7.53
C LYS A 49 2.05 13.73 7.85
N SER A 50 1.24 12.87 8.42
CA SER A 50 1.56 11.48 8.71
C SER A 50 0.98 10.56 7.64
N PRO A 51 1.55 9.36 7.43
CA PRO A 51 1.09 8.44 6.40
C PRO A 51 0.00 7.52 6.94
N LEU A 52 -1.22 7.69 6.45
CA LEU A 52 -2.44 7.05 6.90
C LEU A 52 -2.66 5.67 6.25
N VAL A 53 -2.59 4.61 7.06
CA VAL A 53 -2.75 3.22 6.57
C VAL A 53 -4.16 2.70 6.78
N LEU A 54 -4.78 2.21 5.70
CA LEU A 54 -6.13 1.67 5.73
C LEU A 54 -6.16 0.17 5.49
N MET A 55 -7.13 -0.49 6.10
CA MET A 55 -7.41 -1.89 5.84
C MET A 55 -8.83 -2.25 6.24
N LYS A 56 -9.44 -3.09 5.43
CA LYS A 56 -10.73 -3.70 5.73
C LYS A 56 -10.57 -4.80 6.77
N ILE A 57 -11.31 -4.70 7.86
CA ILE A 57 -11.41 -5.77 8.87
C ILE A 57 -12.50 -6.73 8.43
N GLU A 58 -12.16 -8.00 8.22
CA GLU A 58 -13.14 -9.05 7.87
C GLU A 58 -13.68 -9.79 9.11
N ASP A 59 -12.92 -9.82 10.22
CA ASP A 59 -13.30 -10.47 11.48
C ASP A 59 -12.81 -9.66 12.69
N TYR A 60 -13.73 -9.18 13.51
CA TYR A 60 -13.45 -8.40 14.73
C TYR A 60 -12.84 -9.24 15.86
N GLY A 61 -12.91 -10.58 15.78
CA GLY A 61 -12.41 -11.50 16.80
C GLY A 61 -10.92 -11.85 16.68
N ILE A 62 -10.29 -11.52 15.55
CA ILE A 62 -8.87 -11.76 15.31
C ILE A 62 -8.14 -10.43 15.52
N ASP A 63 -7.29 -10.40 16.55
CA ASP A 63 -6.35 -9.32 16.77
C ASP A 63 -5.27 -9.34 15.69
N ASP A 64 -5.63 -8.86 14.49
CA ASP A 64 -4.80 -8.95 13.30
C ASP A 64 -3.81 -7.78 13.21
N HIS A 65 -3.18 -7.48 14.33
CA HIS A 65 -2.02 -6.58 14.45
C HIS A 65 -0.91 -6.90 13.43
N GLN A 66 -0.89 -8.09 12.84
CA GLN A 66 0.09 -8.46 11.82
C GLN A 66 -0.11 -7.72 10.51
N ASN A 67 -1.33 -7.26 10.24
CA ASN A 67 -1.75 -6.86 8.91
C ASN A 67 -1.64 -5.32 8.74
N PHE A 68 -1.83 -4.54 9.81
CA PHE A 68 -1.52 -3.10 9.92
C PHE A 68 -0.04 -2.74 9.67
N LYS A 69 0.83 -3.73 9.54
CA LYS A 69 2.27 -3.50 9.32
C LYS A 69 2.58 -3.08 7.89
N PHE A 70 1.61 -3.19 6.98
CA PHE A 70 1.84 -3.02 5.56
C PHE A 70 0.85 -2.03 4.92
N PHE A 71 1.34 -1.21 4.00
CA PHE A 71 0.51 -0.36 3.15
C PHE A 71 0.98 -0.41 1.71
N SER A 72 0.10 -0.05 0.77
CA SER A 72 0.44 0.01 -0.65
C SER A 72 0.83 1.43 -1.06
N VAL A 73 1.91 1.58 -1.82
CA VAL A 73 2.38 2.89 -2.30
C VAL A 73 3.10 2.83 -3.62
N TRP A 74 2.90 3.86 -4.44
CA TRP A 74 3.70 4.13 -5.61
C TRP A 74 5.03 4.76 -5.23
N ILE A 75 6.12 4.11 -5.61
CA ILE A 75 7.48 4.63 -5.45
C ILE A 75 8.05 5.08 -6.80
N GLN A 76 8.90 6.11 -6.75
CA GLN A 76 9.68 6.57 -7.89
C GLN A 76 11.12 6.09 -7.76
N LEU A 77 11.62 5.42 -8.79
CA LEU A 77 12.99 4.94 -8.88
C LEU A 77 13.78 5.85 -9.82
N PHE A 78 14.69 6.62 -9.23
CA PHE A 78 15.59 7.52 -9.95
C PHE A 78 16.92 6.85 -10.27
N ASN A 79 17.64 7.45 -11.23
CA ASN A 79 19.01 7.07 -11.58
C ASN A 79 19.15 5.61 -12.06
N ILE A 80 18.12 5.09 -12.73
CA ILE A 80 18.20 3.87 -13.53
C ILE A 80 18.69 4.29 -14.92
N SER A 81 19.73 3.65 -15.43
CA SER A 81 20.21 3.93 -16.79
C SER A 81 19.13 3.61 -17.82
N LEU A 82 19.06 4.36 -18.92
CA LEU A 82 18.01 4.22 -19.93
C LEU A 82 17.92 2.78 -20.49
N CYS A 83 19.07 2.11 -20.69
CA CYS A 83 19.14 0.71 -21.11
C CYS A 83 18.55 -0.28 -20.10
N ASN A 84 18.48 0.09 -18.82
CA ASN A 84 17.95 -0.72 -17.72
C ASN A 84 16.55 -0.28 -17.29
N MET A 85 15.93 0.71 -17.95
CA MET A 85 14.55 1.12 -17.67
C MET A 85 13.55 0.17 -18.32
N THR A 86 13.55 -1.09 -17.88
CA THR A 86 12.61 -2.13 -18.28
C THR A 86 11.79 -2.57 -17.07
N ALA A 87 10.58 -3.08 -17.31
CA ALA A 87 9.70 -3.56 -16.26
C ALA A 87 10.35 -4.66 -15.40
N LEU A 88 11.20 -5.48 -16.02
CA LEU A 88 11.96 -6.54 -15.34
C LEU A 88 12.92 -5.95 -14.29
N ILE A 89 13.75 -4.98 -14.68
CA ILE A 89 14.72 -4.36 -13.77
C ILE A 89 14.00 -3.56 -12.69
N VAL A 90 12.99 -2.77 -13.06
CA VAL A 90 12.19 -1.98 -12.10
C VAL A 90 11.53 -2.88 -11.07
N ARG A 91 10.96 -4.01 -11.48
CA ARG A 91 10.41 -5.03 -10.58
C ARG A 91 11.48 -5.61 -9.66
N PHE A 92 12.66 -5.93 -10.20
CA PHE A 92 13.77 -6.47 -9.43
C PHE A 92 14.24 -5.51 -8.33
N VAL A 93 14.41 -4.22 -8.66
CA VAL A 93 14.78 -3.19 -7.69
C VAL A 93 13.67 -3.00 -6.65
N SER A 94 12.41 -2.93 -7.09
CA SER A 94 11.26 -2.75 -6.21
C SER A 94 11.12 -3.88 -5.18
N LYS A 95 11.42 -5.13 -5.58
CA LYS A 95 11.48 -6.29 -4.68
C LYS A 95 12.52 -6.17 -3.54
N LYS A 96 13.53 -5.30 -3.68
CA LYS A 96 14.52 -5.02 -2.60
C LYS A 96 13.99 -4.01 -1.56
N ILE A 97 12.91 -3.29 -1.89
CA ILE A 97 12.25 -2.30 -1.04
C ILE A 97 11.07 -2.96 -0.31
N GLY A 98 10.20 -3.64 -1.06
CA GLY A 98 8.99 -4.31 -0.55
C GLY A 98 8.44 -5.32 -1.56
N THR A 99 7.21 -5.78 -1.36
CA THR A 99 6.57 -6.68 -2.32
C THR A 99 6.08 -5.87 -3.52
N CYS A 100 6.63 -6.11 -4.71
CA CYS A 100 6.22 -5.40 -5.93
C CYS A 100 4.86 -5.91 -6.42
N LEU A 101 3.86 -5.04 -6.37
CA LEU A 101 2.49 -5.30 -6.84
C LEU A 101 2.38 -4.99 -8.34
N GLU A 102 2.87 -3.81 -8.74
CA GLU A 102 2.70 -3.30 -10.10
C GLU A 102 3.95 -2.53 -10.56
N VAL A 103 4.19 -2.50 -11.87
CA VAL A 103 5.21 -1.66 -12.49
C VAL A 103 4.55 -0.88 -13.61
N GLU A 104 4.76 0.44 -13.62
CA GLU A 104 4.32 1.26 -14.73
C GLU A 104 5.25 1.05 -15.91
N SER A 105 4.70 0.55 -17.02
CA SER A 105 5.41 0.37 -18.28
C SER A 105 4.50 0.57 -19.46
N ASP A 106 5.07 0.85 -20.63
CA ASP A 106 4.33 0.80 -21.89
C ASP A 106 3.99 -0.65 -22.31
N ASN A 107 3.30 -0.79 -23.44
CA ASN A 107 2.90 -2.09 -23.99
C ASN A 107 4.10 -2.99 -24.36
N GLU A 108 5.31 -2.44 -24.49
CA GLU A 108 6.54 -3.18 -24.77
C GLU A 108 7.34 -3.47 -23.48
N GLY A 109 6.82 -3.11 -22.31
CA GLY A 109 7.49 -3.31 -21.03
C GLY A 109 8.63 -2.32 -20.76
N ARG A 110 8.68 -1.20 -21.48
CA ARG A 110 9.64 -0.11 -21.25
C ARG A 110 9.12 0.83 -20.17
N CYS A 111 10.01 1.23 -19.28
CA CYS A 111 9.74 2.17 -18.17
C CYS A 111 10.48 3.50 -18.39
N TRP A 112 10.53 3.97 -19.64
CA TRP A 112 11.31 5.16 -20.01
C TRP A 112 10.72 6.43 -19.41
N GLY A 113 11.60 7.29 -18.88
CA GLY A 113 11.21 8.56 -18.29
C GLY A 113 12.33 9.16 -17.44
N HIS A 114 12.02 10.21 -16.70
CA HIS A 114 12.95 10.76 -15.70
C HIS A 114 13.14 9.80 -14.50
N PHE A 115 12.13 8.98 -14.23
CA PHE A 115 12.10 7.94 -13.22
C PHE A 115 11.21 6.80 -13.71
N ALA A 116 11.39 5.61 -13.14
CA ALA A 116 10.42 4.53 -13.28
C ALA A 116 9.50 4.50 -12.06
N ARG A 117 8.25 4.06 -12.21
CA ARG A 117 7.32 3.87 -11.09
C ARG A 117 6.97 2.41 -10.87
N SER A 118 6.84 2.05 -9.60
CA SER A 118 6.31 0.74 -9.19
C SER A 118 5.41 0.91 -7.98
N ARG A 119 4.31 0.16 -7.96
CA ARG A 119 3.46 0.01 -6.77
C ARG A 119 4.02 -1.12 -5.93
N ILE A 120 4.29 -0.85 -4.65
CA ILE A 120 4.81 -1.83 -3.70
C ILE A 120 3.90 -1.93 -2.48
N ARG A 121 3.85 -3.11 -1.86
CA ARG A 121 3.39 -3.29 -0.48
C ARG A 121 4.61 -3.18 0.43
N TYR A 122 4.65 -2.14 1.25
CA TYR A 122 5.79 -1.78 2.09
C TYR A 122 5.51 -2.08 3.56
N ASN A 123 6.53 -2.48 4.33
CA ASN A 123 6.40 -2.76 5.76
C ASN A 123 6.80 -1.52 6.59
N LEU A 124 5.87 -0.96 7.36
CA LEU A 124 6.01 0.27 8.17
C LEU A 124 7.09 0.21 9.26
N HIS A 125 7.46 -1.00 9.70
CA HIS A 125 8.50 -1.20 10.71
C HIS A 125 9.90 -1.26 10.10
N LYS A 126 10.02 -1.31 8.77
CA LYS A 126 11.31 -1.15 8.11
C LYS A 126 11.60 0.35 7.91
N PRO A 127 12.88 0.76 7.95
CA PRO A 127 13.25 2.12 7.61
C PRO A 127 13.14 2.35 6.10
N LEU A 128 12.69 3.55 5.71
CA LEU A 128 12.62 3.95 4.30
C LEU A 128 14.03 4.03 3.71
N LYS A 129 14.32 3.17 2.73
CA LYS A 129 15.62 3.14 2.05
C LYS A 129 15.69 4.24 1.00
N ARG A 130 16.55 5.24 1.21
CA ARG A 130 16.79 6.32 0.24
C ARG A 130 17.64 5.90 -0.96
N ARG A 131 18.55 4.93 -0.78
CA ARG A 131 19.47 4.45 -1.82
C ARG A 131 19.62 2.95 -1.74
N ILE A 132 19.66 2.30 -2.90
CA ILE A 132 19.88 0.85 -3.02
C ILE A 132 20.97 0.64 -4.05
N LYS A 133 22.03 -0.06 -3.65
CA LYS A 133 23.06 -0.51 -4.58
C LYS A 133 22.63 -1.85 -5.13
N VAL A 134 22.46 -1.91 -6.44
CA VAL A 134 22.07 -3.12 -7.16
C VAL A 134 23.30 -3.60 -7.91
N ARG A 135 23.68 -4.85 -7.70
CA ARG A 135 24.67 -5.52 -8.55
C ARG A 135 23.88 -6.30 -9.59
N PRO A 136 24.18 -6.17 -10.88
CA PRO A 136 23.75 -7.16 -11.86
C PRO A 136 24.45 -8.47 -11.51
N ASP A 137 23.69 -9.55 -11.43
CA ASP A 137 24.23 -10.91 -11.32
C ASP A 137 24.74 -11.37 -12.69
#